data_AF-A0A820LK38-F1
#
_entry.id   AF-A0A820LK38-F1
#
_cell.length_a   1.000
_cell.length_b   1.000
_cell.length_c   1.000
_cell.angle_alpha   90.00
_cell.angle_beta   90.00
_cell.angle_gamma   90.00
#
_symmetry.space_group_name_H-M   'P 1'
#
loop_
_entity.id
_entity.type
_entity.pdbx_description
1 polymer ?
#
loop_
_entity_poly.entity_id
_entity_poly.type
_entity_poly.pdbx_seq_one_letter_code
_entity_poly.pdbx_strand_id
1 'polypeptide(L)'
;SCRTFTINEDLGQIGYIFSDKTGTITQNKLVFKAVSINGLQYSNRSELPEKIDPIIHHFLTALAICNTSFIVHEHRELMHDINYQPKYEGDNADDLVLCQAASDFGVRMISRSAQTIIVRYIDSTDTEQRDIEYEILCLIPFDSTRKRMSIIVRVNNEIFLYIKGAETSIWSNLNDSNDADMKLTTEQHSLGFAEQGYRSLLVAYRQIPLEEYENWFEQ
;
A
#
# COMPACT_ATOMS: atom_id res chain seq x y z
N SER A 1 -13.36 37.14 0.66
CA SER A 1 -14.28 38.28 0.51
C SER A 1 -15.69 37.79 0.82
N CYS A 2 -16.44 38.50 1.66
CA CYS A 2 -17.85 38.18 1.90
C CYS A 2 -18.65 38.49 0.63
N ARG A 3 -19.47 37.55 0.15
CA ARG A 3 -20.25 37.72 -1.08
C ARG A 3 -21.59 38.43 -0.84
N THR A 4 -22.08 38.45 0.39
CA THR A 4 -23.40 39.02 0.74
C THR A 4 -23.32 39.70 2.11
N PHE A 5 -23.57 41.00 2.17
CA PHE A 5 -23.41 41.81 3.39
C PHE A 5 -24.65 41.85 4.31
N THR A 6 -25.78 41.30 3.85
CA THR A 6 -27.08 41.38 4.57
C THR A 6 -27.30 40.28 5.60
N ILE A 7 -26.38 39.30 5.72
CA ILE A 7 -26.54 38.10 6.57
C ILE A 7 -25.78 38.17 7.90
N ASN A 8 -25.13 39.30 8.22
CA ASN A 8 -24.27 39.38 9.40
C ASN A 8 -25.03 39.22 10.74
N GLU A 9 -26.27 39.69 10.82
CA GLU A 9 -27.11 39.54 12.02
C GLU A 9 -27.61 38.09 12.18
N ASP A 10 -27.87 37.40 11.07
CA ASP A 10 -28.31 35.99 11.05
C ASP A 10 -27.20 35.03 11.50
N LEU A 11 -25.93 35.36 11.22
CA LEU A 11 -24.79 34.55 11.68
C LEU A 11 -24.72 34.43 13.22
N GLY A 12 -25.18 35.45 13.96
CA GLY A 12 -25.25 35.44 15.42
C GLY A 12 -26.36 34.57 16.00
N GLN A 13 -27.29 34.09 15.16
CA GLN A 13 -28.47 33.33 15.56
C GLN A 13 -28.41 31.85 15.12
N ILE A 14 -27.29 31.40 14.55
CA ILE A 14 -27.14 30.02 14.06
C ILE A 14 -27.18 29.04 15.24
N GLY A 15 -28.17 28.15 15.25
CA GLY A 15 -28.28 27.04 16.21
C GLY A 15 -27.72 25.70 15.71
N TYR A 16 -27.49 25.56 14.40
CA TYR A 16 -27.01 24.32 13.78
C TYR A 16 -26.05 24.61 12.64
N ILE A 17 -24.97 23.84 12.56
CA ILE A 17 -24.01 23.89 11.45
C ILE A 17 -24.08 22.56 10.71
N PHE A 18 -24.34 22.63 9.41
CA PHE A 18 -24.21 21.50 8.49
C PHE A 18 -22.88 21.65 7.77
N SER A 19 -22.03 20.61 7.84
CA SER A 19 -20.72 20.62 7.22
C SER A 19 -20.57 19.42 6.29
N ASP A 20 -19.94 19.62 5.14
CA ASP A 20 -19.53 18.52 4.27
C ASP A 20 -18.23 17.91 4.80
N LYS A 21 -18.02 16.62 4.54
CA LYS A 21 -16.78 15.93 4.94
C LYS A 21 -15.62 16.25 4.00
N THR A 22 -15.85 16.12 2.70
CA THR A 22 -14.78 16.21 1.70
C THR A 22 -14.55 17.66 1.31
N GLY A 23 -13.30 18.14 1.41
CA GLY A 23 -12.96 19.51 1.04
C GLY A 23 -13.38 20.60 2.06
N THR A 24 -14.13 20.24 3.10
CA THR A 24 -14.42 21.12 4.25
C THR A 24 -13.76 20.60 5.53
N ILE A 25 -14.15 19.41 6.03
CA ILE A 25 -13.51 18.81 7.21
C ILE A 25 -12.14 18.21 6.87
N THR A 26 -12.01 17.60 5.68
CA THR A 26 -10.79 16.91 5.25
C THR A 26 -10.11 17.65 4.10
N GLN A 27 -8.77 17.71 4.13
CA GLN A 27 -7.95 18.36 3.09
C GLN A 27 -7.80 17.53 1.80
N ASN A 28 -8.52 16.41 1.68
CA ASN A 28 -8.33 15.42 0.60
C ASN A 28 -6.86 15.00 0.40
N LYS A 29 -6.06 15.02 1.48
CA LYS A 29 -4.68 14.58 1.52
C LYS A 29 -4.59 13.37 2.44
N LEU A 30 -4.13 12.25 1.90
CA LEU A 30 -3.85 11.06 2.67
C LEU A 30 -2.37 11.05 3.07
N VAL A 31 -2.08 10.52 4.25
CA VAL A 31 -0.74 10.41 4.82
C VAL A 31 -0.63 9.05 5.48
N PHE A 32 0.40 8.29 5.13
CA PHE A 32 0.70 7.03 5.80
C PHE A 32 1.11 7.32 7.25
N LYS A 33 0.62 6.51 8.20
CA LYS A 33 0.85 6.73 9.63
C LYS A 33 1.63 5.61 10.30
N ALA A 34 1.19 4.37 10.09
CA ALA A 34 1.80 3.21 10.70
C ALA A 34 1.44 1.94 9.92
N VAL A 35 2.16 0.87 10.20
CA VAL A 35 1.91 -0.48 9.70
C VAL A 35 2.17 -1.50 10.81
N SER A 36 1.42 -2.60 10.80
CA SER A 36 1.70 -3.79 11.60
C SER A 36 2.20 -4.91 10.70
N ILE A 37 3.45 -5.36 10.89
CA ILE A 37 4.07 -6.45 10.11
C ILE A 37 4.62 -7.48 11.08
N ASN A 38 4.25 -8.75 10.91
CA ASN A 38 4.72 -9.86 11.73
C ASN A 38 4.58 -9.59 13.25
N GLY A 39 3.45 -9.00 13.66
CA GLY A 39 3.14 -8.72 15.06
C GLY A 39 3.81 -7.49 15.65
N LEU A 40 4.57 -6.73 14.86
CA LEU A 40 5.27 -5.52 15.29
C LEU A 40 4.75 -4.29 14.52
N GLN A 41 4.68 -3.15 15.20
CA GLN A 41 4.24 -1.90 14.59
C GLN A 41 5.45 -1.04 14.21
N TYR A 42 5.34 -0.39 13.05
CA TYR A 42 6.35 0.52 12.51
C TYR A 42 5.67 1.78 11.97
N SER A 43 6.28 2.93 12.21
CA SER A 43 5.85 4.23 11.68
C SER A 43 6.78 4.76 10.60
N ASN A 44 8.05 4.30 10.59
CA ASN A 44 9.07 4.73 9.65
C ASN A 44 10.16 3.66 9.49
N ARG A 45 11.02 3.84 8.49
CA ARG A 45 12.10 2.90 8.14
C ARG A 45 13.13 2.70 9.25
N SER A 46 13.43 3.72 10.06
CA SER A 46 14.45 3.61 11.12
C SER A 46 14.04 2.69 12.27
N GLU A 47 12.76 2.31 12.35
CA GLU A 47 12.24 1.33 13.30
C GLU A 47 12.35 -0.12 12.77
N LEU A 48 12.68 -0.32 11.49
CA LEU A 48 12.92 -1.65 10.93
C LEU A 48 14.24 -2.24 11.47
N PRO A 49 14.32 -3.58 11.62
CA PRO A 49 15.59 -4.24 11.94
C PRO A 49 16.63 -4.04 10.82
N GLU A 50 17.92 -3.96 11.18
CA GLU A 50 19.02 -3.86 10.20
C GLU A 50 18.97 -5.01 9.18
N LYS A 51 18.73 -6.24 9.66
CA LYS A 51 18.46 -7.38 8.80
C LYS A 51 16.96 -7.49 8.55
N ILE A 52 16.53 -7.06 7.37
CA ILE A 52 15.12 -7.11 6.97
C ILE A 52 14.69 -8.57 6.73
N ASP A 53 13.67 -8.99 7.47
CA ASP A 53 13.05 -10.31 7.33
C ASP A 53 12.34 -10.42 5.95
N PRO A 54 12.39 -11.58 5.27
CA PRO A 54 11.63 -11.81 4.03
C PRO A 54 10.14 -11.44 4.10
N ILE A 55 9.49 -11.61 5.26
CA ILE A 55 8.09 -11.24 5.49
C ILE A 55 7.90 -9.73 5.34
N ILE A 56 8.82 -8.93 5.89
CA ILE A 56 8.80 -7.46 5.77
C ILE A 56 9.00 -7.06 4.31
N HIS A 57 9.94 -7.73 3.61
CA HIS A 57 10.13 -7.51 2.19
C HIS A 57 8.84 -7.77 1.40
N HIS A 58 8.23 -8.95 1.52
CA HIS A 58 6.99 -9.27 0.80
C HIS A 58 5.84 -8.29 1.12
N PHE A 59 5.71 -7.88 2.38
CA PHE A 59 4.71 -6.91 2.78
C PHE A 59 4.91 -5.57 2.05
N LEU A 60 6.12 -5.01 2.09
CA LEU A 60 6.44 -3.72 1.46
C LEU A 60 6.37 -3.81 -0.07
N THR A 61 6.79 -4.94 -0.66
CA THR A 61 6.63 -5.20 -2.09
C THR A 61 5.16 -5.18 -2.48
N ALA A 62 4.28 -5.82 -1.71
CA ALA A 62 2.84 -5.79 -1.97
C ALA A 62 2.26 -4.37 -1.96
N LEU A 63 2.69 -3.52 -1.03
CA LEU A 63 2.31 -2.10 -1.01
C LEU A 63 2.78 -1.37 -2.28
N ALA A 64 4.03 -1.61 -2.69
CA ALA A 64 4.64 -0.98 -3.86
C ALA A 64 3.97 -1.39 -5.19
N ILE A 65 3.57 -2.66 -5.35
CA ILE A 65 3.20 -3.20 -6.68
C ILE A 65 1.73 -3.59 -6.83
N CYS A 66 1.00 -3.88 -5.75
CA CYS A 66 -0.41 -4.29 -5.82
C CYS A 66 -1.34 -3.07 -5.96
N ASN A 67 -1.18 -2.32 -7.05
CA ASN A 67 -1.93 -1.11 -7.41
C ASN A 67 -1.88 -0.94 -8.93
N THR A 68 -2.38 0.18 -9.48
CA THR A 68 -2.18 0.60 -10.90
C THR A 68 -1.36 1.87 -11.05
N SER A 69 -0.74 2.35 -9.96
CA SER A 69 0.09 3.55 -9.96
C SER A 69 1.31 3.39 -10.86
N PHE A 70 1.78 4.50 -11.42
CA PHE A 70 2.96 4.58 -12.28
C PHE A 70 3.91 5.68 -11.80
N ILE A 71 5.13 5.68 -12.33
CA ILE A 71 6.19 6.61 -11.94
C ILE A 71 6.18 7.81 -12.89
N VAL A 72 6.22 9.02 -12.33
CA VAL A 72 6.52 10.23 -13.08
C VAL A 72 8.03 10.35 -13.19
N HIS A 73 8.55 10.22 -14.41
CA HIS A 73 9.97 10.31 -14.66
C HIS A 73 10.47 11.77 -14.68
N GLU A 74 10.50 12.38 -13.50
CA GLU A 74 11.26 13.60 -13.23
C GLU A 74 12.73 13.22 -12.98
N HIS A 75 13.66 14.05 -13.45
CA HIS A 75 15.11 13.88 -13.23
C HIS A 75 15.64 12.47 -13.58
N ARG A 76 15.39 12.01 -14.81
CA ARG A 76 15.81 10.67 -15.28
C ARG A 76 17.30 10.42 -15.10
N GLU A 77 18.12 11.45 -15.17
CA GLU A 77 19.56 11.42 -14.91
C GLU A 77 19.90 10.92 -13.50
N LEU A 78 19.02 11.10 -12.53
CA LEU A 78 19.20 10.67 -11.13
C LEU A 78 18.61 9.29 -10.85
N MET A 79 17.98 8.60 -11.81
CA MET A 79 17.25 7.35 -11.53
C MET A 79 18.11 6.24 -10.92
N HIS A 80 19.43 6.30 -11.08
CA HIS A 80 20.38 5.33 -10.55
C HIS A 80 20.95 5.74 -9.18
N ASP A 81 20.69 6.97 -8.73
CA ASP A 81 21.09 7.47 -7.40
C ASP A 81 20.28 6.75 -6.32
N ILE A 82 20.95 6.32 -5.25
CA ILE A 82 20.33 5.70 -4.08
C ILE A 82 19.39 6.67 -3.34
N ASN A 83 19.62 7.97 -3.48
CA ASN A 83 18.78 9.02 -2.92
C ASN A 83 17.60 9.40 -3.83
N TYR A 84 17.50 8.79 -5.01
CA TYR A 84 16.36 9.05 -5.91
C TYR A 84 15.06 8.63 -5.25
N GLN A 85 14.13 9.59 -5.16
CA GLN A 85 12.78 9.37 -4.69
C GLN A 85 11.81 9.43 -5.87
N PRO A 86 11.21 8.29 -6.28
CA PRO A 86 10.22 8.28 -7.34
C PRO A 86 8.97 9.03 -6.90
N LYS A 87 8.38 9.77 -7.85
CA LYS A 87 7.06 10.37 -7.68
C LYS A 87 6.02 9.46 -8.33
N TYR A 88 4.95 9.17 -7.60
CA TYR A 88 3.89 8.29 -8.06
C TYR A 88 2.66 9.07 -8.52
N GLU A 89 2.04 8.62 -9.61
CA GLU A 89 0.75 9.11 -10.12
C GLU A 89 -0.21 7.94 -10.41
N GLY A 90 -1.51 8.22 -10.37
CA GLY A 90 -2.56 7.22 -10.45
C GLY A 90 -3.91 7.75 -9.94
N ASP A 91 -4.97 6.98 -10.17
CA ASP A 91 -6.35 7.42 -9.93
C ASP A 91 -6.81 7.25 -8.48
N ASN A 92 -6.11 6.43 -7.69
CA ASN A 92 -6.48 6.09 -6.32
C ASN A 92 -5.48 6.70 -5.32
N ALA A 93 -5.95 7.63 -4.48
CA ALA A 93 -5.10 8.32 -3.51
C ALA A 93 -4.56 7.40 -2.40
N ASP A 94 -5.30 6.38 -1.97
CA ASP A 94 -4.83 5.39 -1.00
C ASP A 94 -3.66 4.59 -1.61
N ASP A 95 -3.76 4.19 -2.88
CA ASP A 95 -2.68 3.51 -3.60
C ASP A 95 -1.41 4.35 -3.70
N LEU A 96 -1.54 5.65 -3.99
CA LEU A 96 -0.39 6.56 -4.06
C LEU A 96 0.35 6.67 -2.72
N VAL A 97 -0.39 6.78 -1.62
CA VAL A 97 0.20 6.86 -0.28
C VAL A 97 0.87 5.54 0.12
N LEU A 98 0.32 4.39 -0.28
CA LEU A 98 0.95 3.10 -0.02
C LEU A 98 2.21 2.89 -0.85
N CYS A 99 2.23 3.31 -2.12
CA CYS A 99 3.45 3.30 -2.94
C CYS A 99 4.53 4.19 -2.33
N GLN A 100 4.15 5.41 -1.92
CA GLN A 100 5.08 6.33 -1.28
C GLN A 100 5.62 5.76 0.03
N ALA A 101 4.76 5.18 0.87
CA ALA A 101 5.18 4.53 2.10
C ALA A 101 6.19 3.42 1.81
N ALA A 102 5.90 2.49 0.89
CA ALA A 102 6.86 1.45 0.52
C ALA A 102 8.22 2.03 0.09
N SER A 103 8.20 3.14 -0.68
CA SER A 103 9.41 3.84 -1.10
C SER A 103 10.20 4.44 0.07
N ASP A 104 9.50 5.04 1.02
CA ASP A 104 10.07 5.61 2.25
C ASP A 104 10.67 4.52 3.15
N PHE A 105 10.12 3.31 3.11
CA PHE A 105 10.66 2.11 3.77
C PHE A 105 11.79 1.42 3.00
N GLY A 106 12.21 1.95 1.83
CA GLY A 106 13.32 1.43 1.04
C GLY A 106 12.94 0.39 -0.02
N VAL A 107 11.66 0.20 -0.31
CA VAL A 107 11.14 -0.66 -1.38
C VAL A 107 10.44 0.19 -2.43
N ARG A 108 11.21 0.63 -3.43
CA ARG A 108 10.80 1.65 -4.39
C ARG A 108 10.39 1.02 -5.71
N MET A 109 9.14 1.20 -6.14
CA MET A 109 8.79 0.93 -7.53
C MET A 109 9.42 2.04 -8.40
N ILE A 110 10.32 1.68 -9.32
CA ILE A 110 11.08 2.62 -10.16
C ILE A 110 10.72 2.55 -11.65
N SER A 111 10.08 1.47 -12.06
CA SER A 111 9.52 1.32 -13.41
C SER A 111 8.29 0.44 -13.39
N ARG A 112 7.34 0.74 -14.29
CA ARG A 112 6.15 -0.06 -14.51
C ARG A 112 5.73 -0.01 -15.97
N SER A 113 5.47 -1.17 -16.55
CA SER A 113 4.83 -1.36 -17.84
C SER A 113 3.56 -2.20 -17.67
N ALA A 114 2.94 -2.59 -18.79
CA ALA A 114 1.81 -3.53 -18.76
C ALA A 114 2.24 -4.97 -18.43
N GLN A 115 3.51 -5.32 -18.62
CA GLN A 115 4.04 -6.68 -18.44
C GLN A 115 5.03 -6.79 -17.29
N THR A 116 5.64 -5.69 -16.85
CA THR A 116 6.75 -5.75 -15.90
C THR A 116 6.72 -4.60 -14.90
N ILE A 117 7.26 -4.85 -13.71
CA ILE A 117 7.49 -3.86 -12.66
C ILE A 117 8.93 -4.01 -12.19
N ILE A 118 9.68 -2.92 -12.09
CA ILE A 118 11.01 -2.93 -11.49
C ILE A 118 10.92 -2.29 -10.12
N VAL A 119 11.33 -3.05 -9.10
CA VAL A 119 11.39 -2.60 -7.70
C VAL A 119 12.85 -2.55 -7.26
N ARG A 120 13.26 -1.38 -6.78
CA ARG A 120 14.54 -1.15 -6.12
C ARG A 120 14.40 -1.38 -4.63
N TYR A 121 15.23 -2.28 -4.11
CA TYR A 121 15.43 -2.51 -2.69
C TYR A 121 16.67 -1.77 -2.23
N ILE A 122 16.58 -1.09 -1.09
CA ILE A 122 17.70 -0.36 -0.50
C ILE A 122 17.93 -0.94 0.89
N ASP A 123 19.18 -1.18 1.22
CA ASP A 123 19.60 -1.66 2.53
C ASP A 123 19.34 -0.63 3.64
N SER A 124 19.31 -1.08 4.90
CA SER A 124 19.00 -0.20 6.04
C SER A 124 19.98 0.97 6.23
N THR A 125 21.16 0.91 5.61
CA THR A 125 22.24 1.90 5.71
C THR A 125 22.31 2.88 4.54
N ASP A 126 21.43 2.77 3.54
CA ASP A 126 21.44 3.58 2.33
C ASP A 126 22.79 3.54 1.59
N THR A 127 23.40 2.35 1.57
CA THR A 127 24.70 2.10 0.95
C THR A 127 24.62 1.16 -0.24
N GLU A 128 23.67 0.22 -0.22
CA GLU A 128 23.47 -0.76 -1.27
C GLU A 128 22.04 -0.70 -1.81
N GLN A 129 21.92 -0.84 -3.12
CA GLN A 129 20.63 -0.97 -3.78
C GLN A 129 20.64 -2.15 -4.75
N ARG A 130 19.49 -2.81 -4.88
CA ARG A 130 19.27 -3.92 -5.80
C ARG A 130 17.96 -3.74 -6.53
N ASP A 131 18.02 -3.77 -7.85
CA ASP A 131 16.83 -3.73 -8.70
C ASP A 131 16.39 -5.16 -9.01
N ILE A 132 15.09 -5.42 -8.83
CA ILE A 132 14.46 -6.70 -9.12
C ILE A 132 13.29 -6.45 -10.07
N GLU A 133 13.30 -7.18 -11.17
CA GLU A 133 12.22 -7.17 -12.16
C GLU A 133 11.20 -8.26 -11.85
N TYR A 134 9.93 -7.85 -11.84
CA TYR A 134 8.76 -8.69 -11.66
C TYR A 134 7.98 -8.72 -12.96
N GLU A 135 7.73 -9.90 -13.51
CA GLU A 135 6.80 -10.08 -14.62
C GLU A 135 5.37 -10.11 -14.06
N ILE A 136 4.48 -9.30 -14.60
CA ILE A 136 3.06 -9.28 -14.25
C ILE A 136 2.36 -10.40 -15.01
N LEU A 137 1.90 -11.41 -14.28
CA LEU A 137 1.13 -12.52 -14.83
C LEU A 137 -0.37 -12.21 -14.85
N CYS A 138 -0.87 -11.56 -13.80
CA CYS A 138 -2.25 -11.15 -13.72
C CYS A 138 -2.40 -9.96 -12.76
N LEU A 139 -3.21 -8.98 -13.14
CA LEU A 139 -3.67 -7.93 -12.23
C LEU A 139 -5.18 -8.02 -12.14
N ILE A 140 -5.70 -8.26 -10.94
CA ILE A 140 -7.14 -8.24 -10.68
C ILE A 140 -7.48 -6.96 -9.93
N PRO A 141 -8.13 -5.99 -10.59
CA PRO A 141 -8.37 -4.68 -10.02
C PRO A 141 -9.28 -4.76 -8.80
N PHE A 142 -9.29 -3.67 -8.01
CA PHE A 142 -10.24 -3.52 -6.93
C PHE A 142 -11.67 -3.57 -7.48
N ASP A 143 -12.50 -4.38 -6.84
CA ASP A 143 -13.94 -4.45 -7.10
C ASP A 143 -14.71 -4.23 -5.79
N SER A 144 -15.81 -3.49 -5.84
CA SER A 144 -16.60 -3.13 -4.66
C SER A 144 -17.30 -4.32 -3.99
N THR A 145 -17.54 -5.40 -4.74
CA THR A 145 -18.07 -6.67 -4.23
C THR A 145 -16.97 -7.43 -3.50
N ARG A 146 -15.78 -7.52 -4.12
CA ARG A 146 -14.61 -8.22 -3.56
C ARG A 146 -13.93 -7.50 -2.42
N LYS A 147 -13.97 -6.16 -2.41
CA LYS A 147 -13.29 -5.24 -1.48
C LYS A 147 -11.78 -5.46 -1.34
N ARG A 148 -11.13 -5.97 -2.40
CA ARG A 148 -9.69 -6.25 -2.46
C ARG A 148 -9.17 -6.17 -3.89
N MET A 149 -7.89 -5.85 -4.02
CA MET A 149 -7.09 -5.91 -5.24
C MET A 149 -6.06 -7.03 -5.13
N SER A 150 -5.68 -7.63 -6.26
CA SER A 150 -4.69 -8.71 -6.29
C SER A 150 -3.77 -8.57 -7.49
N ILE A 151 -2.51 -8.94 -7.33
CA ILE A 151 -1.56 -9.05 -8.43
C ILE A 151 -0.80 -10.37 -8.31
N ILE A 152 -0.65 -11.09 -9.42
CA ILE A 152 0.17 -12.28 -9.56
C ILE A 152 1.40 -11.88 -10.37
N VAL A 153 2.58 -12.14 -9.83
CA VAL A 153 3.85 -11.80 -10.47
C VAL A 153 4.80 -12.99 -10.47
N ARG A 154 5.70 -13.04 -11.45
CA ARG A 154 6.83 -13.97 -11.50
C ARG A 154 8.14 -13.23 -11.28
N VAL A 155 9.01 -13.81 -10.46
CA VAL A 155 10.37 -13.32 -10.20
C VAL A 155 11.28 -14.53 -9.92
N ASN A 156 12.45 -14.60 -10.56
CA ASN A 156 13.39 -15.72 -10.39
C ASN A 156 12.75 -17.12 -10.53
N ASN A 157 11.82 -17.29 -11.47
CA ASN A 157 11.02 -18.50 -11.69
C ASN A 157 10.03 -18.88 -10.56
N GLU A 158 9.89 -18.04 -9.54
CA GLU A 158 8.88 -18.19 -8.50
C GLU A 158 7.67 -17.30 -8.80
N ILE A 159 6.48 -17.78 -8.45
CA ILE A 159 5.22 -17.05 -8.65
C ILE A 159 4.68 -16.62 -7.29
N PHE A 160 4.31 -15.35 -7.18
CA PHE A 160 3.74 -14.78 -5.97
C PHE A 160 2.41 -14.10 -6.27
N LEU A 161 1.42 -14.36 -5.43
CA LEU A 161 0.19 -13.60 -5.33
C LEU A 161 0.31 -12.62 -4.17
N TYR A 162 0.10 -11.33 -4.46
CA TYR A 162 -0.04 -10.27 -3.47
C TYR A 162 -1.47 -9.75 -3.48
N ILE A 163 -2.01 -9.50 -2.29
CA ILE A 163 -3.39 -9.02 -2.09
C ILE A 163 -3.37 -7.87 -1.11
N LYS A 164 -4.17 -6.83 -1.39
CA LYS A 164 -4.52 -5.81 -0.41
C LYS A 164 -6.01 -5.51 -0.42
N GLY A 165 -6.60 -5.21 0.73
CA GLY A 165 -8.04 -4.98 0.82
C GLY A 165 -8.58 -4.84 2.23
N ALA A 166 -9.90 -4.82 2.33
CA ALA A 166 -10.60 -4.75 3.61
C ALA A 166 -10.39 -6.04 4.42
N GLU A 167 -10.33 -5.92 5.75
CA GLU A 167 -10.16 -7.03 6.68
C GLU A 167 -11.10 -8.20 6.41
N THR A 168 -12.41 -7.90 6.33
CA THR A 168 -13.46 -8.91 6.10
C THR A 168 -13.26 -9.67 4.79
N SER A 169 -12.57 -9.09 3.81
CA SER A 169 -12.33 -9.72 2.51
C SER A 169 -11.06 -10.56 2.48
N ILE A 170 -10.10 -10.29 3.36
CA ILE A 170 -8.82 -11.02 3.40
C ILE A 170 -8.91 -12.16 4.41
N TRP A 171 -9.44 -11.91 5.61
CA TRP A 171 -9.53 -12.94 6.66
C TRP A 171 -10.25 -14.20 6.22
N SER A 172 -11.31 -14.08 5.41
CA SER A 172 -12.08 -15.22 4.91
C SER A 172 -11.33 -16.07 3.88
N ASN A 173 -10.21 -15.58 3.35
CA ASN A 173 -9.42 -16.24 2.30
C ASN A 173 -8.04 -16.70 2.81
N LEU A 174 -7.74 -16.50 4.09
CA LEU A 174 -6.51 -16.99 4.69
C LEU A 174 -6.62 -18.48 5.00
N ASN A 175 -5.50 -19.19 4.90
CA ASN A 175 -5.41 -20.58 5.32
C ASN A 175 -5.57 -20.71 6.84
N ASP A 176 -6.27 -21.74 7.30
CA ASP A 176 -6.41 -22.07 8.73
C ASP A 176 -5.09 -22.44 9.39
N SER A 177 -4.06 -22.78 8.60
CA SER A 177 -2.70 -23.06 9.09
C SER A 177 -1.91 -21.81 9.49
N ASN A 178 -2.47 -20.61 9.31
CA ASN A 178 -1.81 -19.38 9.73
C ASN A 178 -1.74 -19.30 11.26
N ASP A 179 -0.70 -18.67 11.76
CA ASP A 179 -0.49 -18.46 13.19
C ASP A 179 -1.67 -17.67 13.80
N ALA A 180 -2.38 -18.32 14.72
CA ALA A 180 -3.56 -17.76 15.37
C ALA A 180 -3.21 -16.56 16.27
N ASP A 181 -2.05 -16.57 16.91
CA ASP A 181 -1.56 -15.46 17.74
C ASP A 181 -1.20 -14.26 16.85
N MET A 182 -0.64 -14.51 15.66
CA MET A 182 -0.36 -13.47 14.67
C MET A 182 -1.64 -12.80 14.16
N LYS A 183 -2.68 -13.60 13.88
CA LYS A 183 -3.99 -13.08 13.49
C LYS A 183 -4.58 -12.21 14.59
N LEU A 184 -4.61 -12.71 15.82
CA LEU A 184 -5.14 -11.99 16.97
C LEU A 184 -4.40 -10.67 17.21
N THR A 185 -3.07 -10.69 17.14
CA THR A 185 -2.23 -9.49 17.30
C THR A 185 -2.52 -8.47 16.20
N THR A 186 -2.68 -8.92 14.95
CA THR A 186 -3.01 -8.03 13.83
C THR A 186 -4.40 -7.40 13.99
N GLU A 187 -5.39 -8.16 14.46
CA GLU A 187 -6.74 -7.65 14.75
C GLU A 187 -6.71 -6.59 15.87
N GLN A 188 -5.93 -6.83 16.93
CA GLN A 188 -5.75 -5.85 18.02
C GLN A 188 -5.09 -4.56 17.53
N HIS A 189 -4.04 -4.66 16.71
CA HIS A 189 -3.39 -3.49 16.12
C HIS A 189 -4.33 -2.71 15.21
N SER A 190 -5.13 -3.42 14.39
CA SER A 190 -6.08 -2.76 13.50
C SER A 190 -7.18 -2.02 14.26
N LEU A 191 -7.66 -2.59 15.38
CA LEU A 191 -8.58 -1.90 16.28
C LEU A 191 -7.94 -0.62 16.85
N GLY A 192 -6.69 -0.69 17.31
CA GLY A 192 -5.96 0.48 17.79
C GLY A 192 -5.75 1.57 16.73
N PHE A 193 -5.61 1.21 15.46
CA PHE A 193 -5.60 2.17 14.35
C PHE A 193 -6.97 2.79 14.10
N ALA A 194 -8.04 1.99 14.18
CA ALA A 194 -9.41 2.48 14.02
C ALA A 194 -9.80 3.47 15.13
N GLU A 195 -9.39 3.22 16.37
CA GLU A 195 -9.59 4.13 17.51
C GLU A 195 -8.92 5.50 17.32
N GLN A 196 -7.82 5.54 16.56
CA GLN A 196 -7.13 6.77 16.18
C GLN A 196 -7.75 7.45 14.94
N GLY A 197 -8.79 6.86 14.35
CA GLY A 197 -9.45 7.36 13.14
C GLY A 197 -8.68 7.08 11.85
N TYR A 198 -7.74 6.13 11.86
CA TYR A 198 -7.00 5.74 10.66
C TYR A 198 -7.84 4.81 9.78
N ARG A 199 -7.53 4.85 8.48
CA ARG A 199 -8.00 3.85 7.53
C ARG A 199 -6.99 2.72 7.51
N SER A 200 -7.45 1.50 7.75
CA SER A 200 -6.62 0.29 7.74
C SER A 200 -6.96 -0.59 6.54
N LEU A 201 -5.94 -1.24 5.99
CA LEU A 201 -6.06 -2.30 5.00
C LEU A 201 -5.22 -3.47 5.46
N LEU A 202 -5.63 -4.69 5.11
CA LEU A 202 -4.78 -5.85 5.25
C LEU A 202 -4.02 -6.11 3.96
N VAL A 203 -2.86 -6.72 4.14
CA VAL A 203 -2.01 -7.23 3.07
C VAL A 203 -1.76 -8.70 3.33
N ALA A 204 -1.82 -9.50 2.28
CA ALA A 204 -1.46 -10.90 2.32
C ALA A 204 -0.63 -11.26 1.08
N TYR A 205 0.22 -12.25 1.22
CA TYR A 205 0.94 -12.83 0.09
C TYR A 205 0.94 -14.35 0.17
N ARG A 206 1.14 -14.99 -0.98
CA ARG A 206 1.33 -16.43 -1.09
C ARG A 206 2.26 -16.72 -2.25
N GLN A 207 3.25 -17.60 -2.02
CA GLN A 207 3.97 -18.25 -3.11
C GLN A 207 3.05 -19.31 -3.73
N ILE A 208 2.86 -19.25 -5.05
CA ILE A 208 2.04 -20.19 -5.79
C ILE A 208 2.98 -21.17 -6.52
N PRO A 209 2.84 -22.49 -6.30
CA PRO A 209 3.53 -23.49 -7.11
C PRO A 209 3.18 -23.33 -8.60
N LEU A 210 4.16 -23.56 -9.48
CA LEU A 210 3.96 -23.39 -10.93
C LEU A 210 2.76 -24.19 -11.46
N GLU A 211 2.64 -25.46 -11.04
CA GLU A 211 1.53 -26.33 -11.42
C GLU A 211 0.16 -25.78 -10.97
N GLU A 212 0.08 -25.18 -9.78
CA GLU A 212 -1.16 -24.56 -9.30
C GLU A 212 -1.53 -23.34 -10.14
N TYR A 213 -0.54 -22.54 -10.54
CA TYR A 213 -0.75 -21.39 -11.42
C TYR A 213 -1.19 -21.80 -12.83
N GLU A 214 -0.53 -22.80 -13.43
CA GLU A 214 -0.87 -23.31 -14.77
C GLU A 214 -2.31 -23.85 -14.81
N ASN A 215 -2.69 -24.65 -13.81
CA ASN A 215 -4.06 -25.16 -13.67
C ASN A 215 -5.12 -24.06 -13.50
N TRP A 216 -4.76 -22.94 -12.85
CA TRP A 216 -5.65 -21.80 -12.71
C TRP A 216 -5.75 -20.98 -14.00
N PHE A 217 -4.64 -20.83 -14.73
CA PHE A 217 -4.57 -20.04 -15.96
C PHE A 217 -5.30 -20.71 -17.14
N GLU A 218 -5.38 -22.05 -17.15
CA GLU A 218 -6.09 -22.81 -18.19
C GLU A 218 -7.63 -22.81 -18.05
N GLN A 219 -8.17 -22.28 -16.94
CA GLN A 219 -9.61 -22.17 -16.68
C GLN A 219 -10.22 -20.87 -17.19
#